data_AF-A0A7V2WM49-F1
#
_entry.id   AF-A0A7V2WM49-F1
#
_cell.length_a   1.000
_cell.length_b   1.000
_cell.length_c   1.000
_cell.angle_alpha   90.00
_cell.angle_beta   90.00
_cell.angle_gamma   90.00
#
_symmetry.space_group_name_H-M   'P 1'
#
loop_
_entity.id
_entity.type
_entity.pdbx_description
1 polymer ?
#
loop_
_entity_poly.entity_id
_entity_poly.type
_entity_poly.pdbx_seq_one_letter_code
_entity_poly.pdbx_strand_id
1 'polypeptide(L)'
;MRRRFMKDLQRLYDELRRRQEVLGSYMGILRGEEHPEATEIVERFLQLLELPKTPETMMAALTRLVNLREDALEQVMRQQSFSDEEIIAAKEKAYFFVSDFHLERFESLIIWIEEEGLLTPFYRALISGVHAVGQAMTRWQNGWTSHIIHGVNRELLRFFNGDEEKIFEMLREQKLLDLHEGKEADRC
;
A
#
# COMPACT_ATOMS: atom_id res chain seq x y z
N MET A 1 27.26 12.96 23.14
CA MET A 1 26.09 13.07 22.24
C MET A 1 26.16 12.08 21.07
N ARG A 2 27.16 12.14 20.18
CA ARG A 2 27.31 11.23 19.02
C ARG A 2 27.34 9.74 19.37
N ARG A 3 28.05 9.33 20.43
CA ARG A 3 28.18 7.91 20.82
C ARG A 3 26.86 7.29 21.28
N ARG A 4 26.02 8.05 22.00
CA ARG A 4 24.68 7.60 22.43
C ARG A 4 23.77 7.47 21.22
N PHE A 5 23.73 8.50 20.37
CA PHE A 5 22.96 8.48 19.15
C PHE A 5 23.28 7.27 18.26
N MET A 6 24.56 6.95 18.03
CA MET A 6 24.94 5.79 17.23
C MET A 6 24.52 4.45 17.87
N LYS A 7 24.55 4.35 19.20
CA LYS A 7 24.06 3.16 19.90
C LYS A 7 22.55 3.01 19.76
N ASP A 8 21.82 4.10 19.93
CA ASP A 8 20.36 4.12 19.77
C ASP A 8 19.97 3.75 18.33
N LEU A 9 20.70 4.28 17.33
CA LEU A 9 20.49 3.96 15.93
C LEU A 9 20.75 2.49 15.61
N GLN A 10 21.80 1.89 16.19
CA GLN A 10 22.06 0.45 16.03
C GLN A 10 20.91 -0.38 16.61
N ARG A 11 20.43 -0.04 17.82
CA ARG A 11 19.27 -0.73 18.43
C ARG A 11 18.02 -0.63 17.58
N LEU A 12 17.74 0.56 17.03
CA LEU A 12 16.62 0.77 16.12
C LEU A 12 16.77 -0.06 14.84
N TYR A 13 17.97 -0.11 14.26
CA TYR A 13 18.24 -0.91 13.07
C TYR A 13 18.04 -2.42 13.33
N ASP A 14 18.53 -2.91 14.46
CA ASP A 14 18.39 -4.31 14.84
C ASP A 14 16.91 -4.68 15.05
N GLU A 15 16.12 -3.80 15.68
CA GLU A 15 14.68 -4.01 15.86
C GLU A 15 13.92 -3.95 14.53
N LEU A 16 14.25 -3.00 13.64
CA LEU A 16 13.67 -2.93 12.30
C LEU A 16 13.94 -4.23 11.52
N ARG A 17 15.17 -4.73 11.59
CA ARG A 17 15.57 -5.98 10.96
C ARG A 17 14.77 -7.16 11.51
N ARG A 18 14.67 -7.28 12.83
CA ARG A 18 13.88 -8.33 13.49
C ARG A 18 12.41 -8.27 13.08
N ARG A 19 11.79 -7.09 13.06
CA ARG A 19 10.40 -6.92 12.62
C ARG A 19 10.19 -7.28 11.15
N GLN A 20 11.17 -6.98 10.30
CA GLN A 20 11.14 -7.37 8.89
C GLN A 20 11.30 -8.89 8.71
N GLU A 21 12.18 -9.52 9.49
CA GLU A 21 12.35 -10.98 9.51
C GLU A 21 11.06 -11.69 9.96
N VAL A 22 10.39 -11.17 11.00
CA VAL A 22 9.07 -11.67 11.44
C VAL A 22 8.01 -11.51 10.35
N LEU A 23 7.96 -10.37 9.66
CA LEU A 23 7.01 -10.20 8.55
C LEU A 23 7.33 -11.16 7.40
N GLY A 24 8.61 -11.34 7.08
CA GLY A 24 9.07 -12.28 6.06
C GLY A 24 8.77 -13.74 6.41
N SER A 25 8.77 -14.10 7.69
CA SER A 25 8.47 -15.47 8.14
C SER A 25 7.02 -15.88 7.85
N TYR A 26 6.11 -14.94 7.61
CA TYR A 26 4.72 -15.25 7.23
C TYR A 26 4.65 -16.05 5.93
N MET A 27 5.64 -15.89 5.04
CA MET A 27 5.75 -16.72 3.83
C MET A 27 5.92 -18.22 4.14
N GLY A 28 6.37 -18.56 5.35
CA GLY A 28 6.48 -19.92 5.85
C GLY A 28 5.16 -20.68 5.93
N ILE A 29 4.02 -19.97 6.01
CA ILE A 29 2.68 -20.58 5.98
C ILE A 29 2.51 -21.46 4.73
N LEU A 30 3.06 -21.03 3.59
CA LEU A 30 2.99 -21.78 2.33
C LEU A 30 3.78 -23.10 2.35
N ARG A 31 4.71 -23.24 3.29
CA ARG A 31 5.49 -24.47 3.54
C ARG A 31 4.90 -25.33 4.67
N GLY A 32 3.75 -24.95 5.21
CA GLY A 32 3.11 -25.64 6.33
C GLY A 32 3.73 -25.30 7.69
N GLU A 33 4.50 -24.22 7.81
CA GLU A 33 4.97 -23.72 9.10
C GLU A 33 3.80 -23.13 9.89
N GLU A 34 3.72 -23.42 11.19
CA GLU A 34 2.68 -22.88 12.05
C GLU A 34 2.94 -21.40 12.38
N HIS A 35 2.06 -20.52 11.88
CA HIS A 35 2.04 -19.10 12.21
C HIS A 35 0.59 -18.65 12.49
N PRO A 36 0.05 -18.87 13.70
CA PRO A 36 -1.37 -18.66 13.98
C PRO A 36 -1.86 -17.24 13.69
N GLU A 37 -1.16 -16.22 14.19
CA GLU A 37 -1.52 -14.81 13.97
C GLU A 37 -1.46 -14.43 12.48
N ALA A 38 -0.40 -14.83 11.78
CA ALA A 38 -0.26 -14.57 10.36
C ALA A 38 -1.35 -15.28 9.53
N THR A 39 -1.71 -16.49 9.93
CA THR A 39 -2.77 -17.28 9.28
C THR A 39 -4.11 -16.58 9.43
N GLU A 40 -4.44 -16.11 10.63
CA GLU A 40 -5.67 -15.36 10.88
C GLU A 40 -5.73 -14.07 10.04
N ILE A 41 -4.64 -13.30 9.97
CA ILE A 41 -4.57 -12.08 9.16
C ILE A 41 -4.82 -12.39 7.68
N VAL A 42 -4.16 -13.43 7.16
CA VAL A 42 -4.32 -13.84 5.75
C VAL A 42 -5.73 -14.35 5.47
N GLU A 43 -6.31 -15.13 6.36
CA GLU A 43 -7.68 -15.64 6.21
C GLU A 43 -8.71 -14.50 6.23
N ARG A 44 -8.58 -13.55 7.15
CA ARG A 44 -9.41 -12.33 7.18
C ARG A 44 -9.27 -11.51 5.91
N PHE A 45 -8.05 -11.40 5.39
CA PHE A 45 -7.79 -10.69 4.14
C PHE A 45 -8.48 -11.39 2.96
N LEU A 46 -8.35 -12.72 2.83
CA LEU A 46 -9.03 -13.48 1.78
C LEU A 46 -10.55 -13.40 1.90
N GLN A 47 -11.09 -13.49 3.12
CA GLN A 47 -12.52 -13.36 3.39
C GLN A 47 -13.05 -11.98 3.01
N LEU A 48 -12.32 -10.90 3.30
CA LEU A 48 -12.69 -9.54 2.90
C LEU A 48 -12.82 -9.40 1.37
N LEU A 49 -11.98 -10.12 0.63
CA LEU A 49 -11.93 -10.11 -0.83
C LEU A 49 -12.81 -11.19 -1.47
N GLU A 50 -13.53 -11.97 -0.67
CA GLU A 50 -14.39 -13.06 -1.13
C GLU A 50 -13.62 -14.10 -1.97
N LEU A 51 -12.33 -14.28 -1.67
CA LEU A 51 -11.47 -15.25 -2.34
C LEU A 51 -11.44 -16.58 -1.58
N PRO A 52 -11.51 -17.73 -2.27
CA PRO A 52 -11.41 -19.03 -1.61
C PRO A 52 -10.00 -19.22 -1.04
N LYS A 53 -9.86 -19.98 0.05
CA LYS A 53 -8.55 -20.35 0.60
C LYS A 53 -7.92 -21.49 -0.21
N THR A 54 -7.00 -21.16 -1.11
CA THR A 54 -6.19 -22.10 -1.90
C THR A 54 -4.71 -21.72 -1.81
N PRO A 55 -3.76 -22.61 -2.17
CA PRO A 55 -2.34 -22.25 -2.17
C PRO A 55 -2.02 -20.98 -3.01
N GLU A 56 -2.71 -20.79 -4.13
CA GLU A 56 -2.54 -19.66 -5.04
C GLU A 56 -3.05 -18.35 -4.42
N THR A 57 -4.26 -18.37 -3.85
CA THR A 57 -4.82 -17.17 -3.20
C THR A 57 -4.07 -16.82 -1.91
N MET A 58 -3.62 -17.82 -1.14
CA MET A 58 -2.74 -17.62 0.01
C MET A 58 -1.42 -16.96 -0.41
N MET A 59 -0.80 -17.42 -1.49
CA MET A 59 0.42 -16.82 -2.04
C MET A 59 0.18 -15.36 -2.48
N ALA A 60 -0.93 -15.09 -3.17
CA ALA A 60 -1.30 -13.75 -3.60
C ALA A 60 -1.54 -12.81 -2.40
N ALA A 61 -2.28 -13.27 -1.39
CA ALA A 61 -2.52 -12.53 -0.15
C ALA A 61 -1.22 -12.23 0.60
N LEU A 62 -0.35 -13.22 0.78
CA LEU A 62 0.94 -13.04 1.42
C LEU A 62 1.85 -12.09 0.61
N THR A 63 1.86 -12.20 -0.72
CA THR A 63 2.60 -11.27 -1.58
C THR A 63 2.11 -9.84 -1.41
N ARG A 64 0.80 -9.64 -1.26
CA ARG A 64 0.21 -8.33 -1.02
C ARG A 64 0.53 -7.78 0.38
N LEU A 65 0.42 -8.61 1.42
CA LEU A 65 0.66 -8.20 2.81
C LEU A 65 2.15 -7.99 3.12
N VAL A 66 3.01 -8.91 2.69
CA VAL A 66 4.45 -8.93 3.02
C VAL A 66 5.25 -8.06 2.06
N ASN A 67 4.98 -8.15 0.75
CA ASN A 67 5.79 -7.50 -0.28
C ASN A 67 5.14 -6.24 -0.87
N LEU A 68 3.94 -5.87 -0.41
CA LEU A 68 3.17 -4.73 -0.91
C LEU A 68 2.83 -4.79 -2.40
N ARG A 69 2.95 -5.98 -3.03
CA ARG A 69 2.70 -6.17 -4.46
C ARG A 69 1.29 -6.67 -4.75
N GLU A 70 0.64 -6.13 -5.78
CA GLU A 70 -0.77 -6.43 -6.09
C GLU A 70 -0.98 -7.29 -7.35
N ASP A 71 0.06 -7.52 -8.16
CA ASP A 71 -0.02 -8.24 -9.44
C ASP A 71 -0.57 -9.67 -9.27
N ALA A 72 -0.03 -10.43 -8.32
CA ALA A 72 -0.50 -11.78 -8.02
C ALA A 72 -1.97 -11.79 -7.55
N LEU A 73 -2.39 -10.75 -6.83
CA LEU A 73 -3.77 -10.63 -6.34
C LEU A 73 -4.76 -10.38 -7.48
N GLU A 74 -4.42 -9.48 -8.39
CA GLU A 74 -5.23 -9.24 -9.59
C GLU A 74 -5.30 -10.49 -10.48
N GLN A 75 -4.18 -11.21 -10.64
CA GLN A 75 -4.14 -12.44 -11.42
C GLN A 75 -5.10 -13.51 -10.87
N VAL A 76 -5.11 -13.75 -9.54
CA VAL A 76 -6.02 -14.74 -8.95
C VAL A 76 -7.48 -14.29 -9.06
N MET A 77 -7.78 -12.99 -8.93
CA MET A 77 -9.15 -12.49 -9.13
C MET A 77 -9.64 -12.73 -10.56
N ARG A 78 -8.79 -12.49 -11.57
CA ARG A 78 -9.12 -12.81 -12.97
C ARG A 78 -9.36 -14.30 -13.20
N GLN A 79 -8.57 -15.16 -12.56
CA GLN A 79 -8.79 -16.63 -12.60
C GLN A 79 -10.11 -17.04 -11.95
N GLN A 80 -10.55 -16.31 -10.92
CA GLN A 80 -11.87 -16.49 -10.29
C GLN A 80 -13.00 -15.80 -11.06
N SER A 81 -12.74 -15.34 -12.30
CA SER A 81 -13.73 -14.70 -13.18
C SER A 81 -14.34 -13.40 -12.65
N PHE A 82 -13.62 -12.67 -11.80
CA PHE A 82 -14.03 -11.33 -11.38
C PHE A 82 -14.03 -10.40 -12.61
N SER A 83 -15.06 -9.57 -12.73
CA SER A 83 -15.11 -8.46 -13.67
C SER A 83 -14.10 -7.36 -13.31
N ASP A 84 -13.80 -6.46 -14.25
CA ASP A 84 -12.89 -5.34 -13.98
C ASP A 84 -13.41 -4.43 -12.86
N GLU A 85 -14.73 -4.21 -12.78
CA GLU A 85 -15.37 -3.48 -11.67
C GLU A 85 -15.19 -4.18 -10.32
N GLU A 86 -15.35 -5.50 -10.26
CA GLU A 86 -15.15 -6.28 -9.03
C GLU A 86 -13.68 -6.28 -8.61
N ILE A 87 -12.75 -6.40 -9.57
CA ILE A 87 -11.30 -6.31 -9.31
C ILE A 87 -10.95 -4.94 -8.73
N ILE A 88 -11.47 -3.86 -9.29
CA ILE A 88 -11.22 -2.49 -8.78
C ILE A 88 -11.72 -2.36 -7.34
N ALA A 89 -12.96 -2.77 -7.07
CA ALA A 89 -13.53 -2.71 -5.72
C ALA A 89 -12.73 -3.58 -4.73
N ALA A 90 -12.29 -4.76 -5.15
CA ALA A 90 -11.49 -5.65 -4.33
C ALA A 90 -10.08 -5.09 -4.07
N LYS A 91 -9.43 -4.47 -5.07
CA LYS A 91 -8.13 -3.79 -4.91
C LYS A 91 -8.23 -2.61 -3.94
N GLU A 92 -9.35 -1.88 -3.94
CA GLU A 92 -9.59 -0.81 -2.97
C GLU A 92 -9.72 -1.35 -1.54
N LYS A 93 -10.53 -2.41 -1.32
CA LYS A 93 -10.59 -3.10 -0.02
C LYS A 93 -9.22 -3.62 0.43
N ALA A 94 -8.48 -4.21 -0.50
CA ALA A 94 -7.14 -4.73 -0.25
C ALA A 94 -6.15 -3.62 0.12
N TYR A 95 -6.26 -2.45 -0.51
CA TYR A 95 -5.45 -1.28 -0.19
C TYR A 95 -5.66 -0.87 1.27
N PHE A 96 -6.91 -0.66 1.69
CA PHE A 96 -7.23 -0.26 3.06
C PHE A 96 -6.67 -1.23 4.09
N PHE A 97 -6.99 -2.52 3.95
CA PHE A 97 -6.55 -3.55 4.88
C PHE A 97 -5.02 -3.58 5.02
N VAL A 98 -4.30 -3.55 3.90
CA VAL A 98 -2.83 -3.61 3.91
C VAL A 98 -2.24 -2.31 4.45
N SER A 99 -2.84 -1.17 4.13
CA SER A 99 -2.37 0.12 4.64
C SER A 99 -2.54 0.23 6.14
N ASP A 100 -3.68 -0.19 6.69
CA ASP A 100 -3.93 -0.22 8.13
C ASP A 100 -2.94 -1.15 8.83
N PHE A 101 -2.75 -2.36 8.30
CA PHE A 101 -1.77 -3.32 8.81
C PHE A 101 -0.35 -2.73 8.89
N HIS A 102 0.12 -2.02 7.85
CA HIS A 102 1.47 -1.43 7.86
C HIS A 102 1.56 -0.15 8.71
N LEU A 103 0.49 0.64 8.80
CA LEU A 103 0.43 1.81 9.67
C LEU A 103 0.50 1.41 11.14
N GLU A 104 -0.27 0.40 11.56
CA GLU A 104 -0.23 -0.15 12.92
C GLU A 104 1.15 -0.72 13.27
N ARG A 105 1.80 -1.38 12.31
CA ARG A 105 3.18 -1.87 12.49
C ARG A 105 4.19 -0.74 12.69
N PHE A 106 4.02 0.39 11.99
CA PHE A 106 4.88 1.55 12.19
C PHE A 106 4.58 2.29 13.49
N GLU A 107 3.30 2.40 13.86
CA GLU A 107 2.88 2.99 15.13
C GLU A 107 3.45 2.21 16.32
N SER A 108 3.36 0.88 16.30
CA SER A 108 3.95 0.02 17.33
C SER A 108 5.49 0.09 17.38
N LEU A 109 6.16 0.50 16.29
CA LEU A 109 7.60 0.78 16.31
C LEU A 109 7.88 2.10 17.04
N ILE A 110 7.08 3.13 16.80
CA ILE A 110 7.19 4.43 17.47
C ILE A 110 6.99 4.27 18.98
N ILE A 111 5.96 3.53 19.39
CA ILE A 111 5.70 3.20 20.80
C ILE A 111 6.92 2.53 21.43
N TRP A 112 7.46 1.50 20.76
CA TRP A 112 8.66 0.81 21.23
C TRP A 112 9.89 1.73 21.34
N ILE A 113 10.12 2.65 20.40
CA ILE A 113 11.20 3.66 20.47
C ILE A 113 11.06 4.52 21.73
N GLU A 114 9.83 4.92 22.07
CA GLU A 114 9.53 5.72 23.26
C GLU A 114 9.77 4.95 24.55
N GLU A 115 9.23 3.73 24.65
CA GLU A 115 9.36 2.83 25.81
C GLU A 115 10.83 2.49 26.10
N GLU A 116 11.62 2.23 25.06
CA GLU A 116 13.05 1.92 25.18
C GLU A 116 13.93 3.15 25.43
N GLY A 117 13.35 4.34 25.46
CA GLY A 117 14.08 5.58 25.70
C GLY A 117 15.14 5.89 24.62
N LEU A 118 14.95 5.40 23.39
CA LEU A 118 15.87 5.57 22.27
C LEU A 118 15.74 6.95 21.65
N LEU A 119 16.84 7.54 21.17
CA LEU A 119 16.85 8.86 20.52
C LEU A 119 16.42 9.99 21.46
N THR A 120 16.68 11.24 21.05
CA THR A 120 16.24 12.42 21.80
C THR A 120 14.77 12.73 21.52
N PRO A 121 14.07 13.48 22.39
CA PRO A 121 12.69 13.91 22.14
C PRO A 121 12.49 14.59 20.78
N PHE A 122 13.47 15.37 20.32
CA PHE A 122 13.47 15.99 19.00
C PHE A 122 13.36 14.97 17.86
N TYR A 123 14.19 13.91 17.87
CA TYR A 123 14.15 12.89 16.82
C TYR A 123 12.88 12.04 16.86
N ARG A 124 12.35 11.74 18.06
CA ARG A 124 11.07 11.04 18.19
C ARG A 124 9.94 11.86 17.59
N ALA A 125 9.89 13.16 17.87
CA ALA A 125 8.91 14.06 17.27
C ALA A 125 8.98 14.09 15.74
N LEU A 126 10.19 14.04 15.15
CA LEU A 126 10.35 13.93 13.69
C LEU A 126 9.78 12.61 13.15
N ILE A 127 10.06 11.47 13.81
CA ILE A 127 9.55 10.16 13.38
C ILE A 127 8.01 10.12 13.46
N SER A 128 7.43 10.60 14.57
CA SER A 128 5.98 10.69 14.72
C SER A 128 5.35 11.64 13.69
N GLY A 129 6.03 12.74 13.35
CA GLY A 129 5.61 13.64 12.28
C GLY A 129 5.58 12.95 10.91
N VAL A 130 6.60 12.16 10.58
CA VAL A 130 6.64 11.36 9.35
C VAL A 130 5.50 10.35 9.30
N HIS A 131 5.18 9.70 10.43
CA HIS A 131 4.02 8.81 10.50
C HIS A 131 2.70 9.53 10.21
N ALA A 132 2.50 10.70 10.83
CA ALA A 132 1.28 11.49 10.62
C ALA A 132 1.13 11.92 9.15
N VAL A 133 2.23 12.30 8.48
CA VAL A 133 2.23 12.55 7.04
C VAL A 133 1.87 11.29 6.27
N GLY A 134 2.47 10.14 6.61
CA GLY A 134 2.14 8.85 5.99
C GLY A 134 0.65 8.51 6.08
N GLN A 135 0.05 8.66 7.26
CA GLN A 135 -1.39 8.46 7.46
C GLN A 135 -2.24 9.40 6.58
N ALA A 136 -1.85 10.67 6.48
CA ALA A 136 -2.54 11.64 5.62
C ALA A 136 -2.42 11.28 4.14
N MET A 137 -1.24 10.88 3.69
CA MET A 137 -0.99 10.44 2.32
C MET A 137 -1.76 9.16 1.97
N THR A 138 -1.83 8.19 2.88
CA THR A 138 -2.64 6.97 2.70
C THR A 138 -4.12 7.29 2.49
N ARG A 139 -4.69 8.19 3.31
CA ARG A 139 -6.08 8.62 3.16
C ARG A 139 -6.31 9.39 1.85
N TRP A 140 -5.38 10.28 1.51
CA TRP A 140 -5.45 11.04 0.26
C TRP A 140 -5.37 10.13 -0.97
N GLN A 141 -4.47 9.14 -0.96
CA GLN A 141 -4.28 8.19 -2.07
C GLN A 141 -5.57 7.46 -2.42
N ASN A 142 -6.34 7.03 -1.42
CA ASN A 142 -7.62 6.38 -1.68
C ASN A 142 -8.60 7.34 -2.40
N GLY A 143 -8.81 8.54 -1.84
CA GLY A 143 -9.72 9.52 -2.42
C GLY A 143 -9.32 9.92 -3.84
N TRP A 144 -8.02 10.11 -4.08
CA TRP A 144 -7.48 10.40 -5.40
C TRP A 144 -7.67 9.23 -6.37
N THR A 145 -7.38 8.00 -5.95
CA THR A 145 -7.50 6.81 -6.82
C THR A 145 -8.96 6.57 -7.20
N SER A 146 -9.88 6.62 -6.23
CA SER A 146 -11.30 6.44 -6.48
C SER A 146 -11.84 7.52 -7.42
N HIS A 147 -11.54 8.79 -7.14
CA HIS A 147 -12.07 9.92 -7.91
C HIS A 147 -11.43 10.06 -9.31
N ILE A 148 -10.10 10.02 -9.40
CA ILE A 148 -9.37 10.31 -10.63
C ILE A 148 -9.21 9.05 -11.48
N ILE A 149 -8.64 7.98 -10.91
CA ILE A 149 -8.28 6.78 -11.68
C ILE A 149 -9.52 5.96 -12.01
N HIS A 150 -10.40 5.72 -11.04
CA HIS A 150 -11.58 4.89 -11.24
C HIS A 150 -12.86 5.67 -11.61
N GLY A 151 -12.88 6.98 -11.36
CA GLY A 151 -13.93 7.89 -11.80
C GLY A 151 -13.57 8.58 -13.12
N VAL A 152 -12.98 9.78 -13.03
CA VAL A 152 -12.75 10.71 -14.16
C VAL A 152 -12.10 10.02 -15.37
N ASN A 153 -11.02 9.28 -15.17
CA ASN A 153 -10.31 8.63 -16.28
C ASN A 153 -11.18 7.58 -16.99
N ARG A 154 -11.95 6.78 -16.24
CA ARG A 154 -12.84 5.77 -16.83
C ARG A 154 -14.04 6.41 -17.52
N GLU A 155 -14.57 7.48 -16.95
CA GLU A 155 -15.65 8.25 -17.58
C GLU A 155 -15.18 8.85 -18.90
N LEU A 156 -14.02 9.51 -18.93
CA LEU A 156 -13.44 10.05 -20.17
C LEU A 156 -13.24 8.96 -21.22
N LEU A 157 -12.65 7.82 -20.85
CA LEU A 157 -12.52 6.68 -21.77
C LEU A 157 -13.87 6.23 -22.31
N ARG A 158 -14.91 6.15 -21.48
CA ARG A 158 -16.27 5.79 -21.93
C ARG A 158 -16.87 6.84 -22.87
N PHE A 159 -16.79 8.13 -22.52
CA PHE A 159 -17.31 9.24 -23.34
C PHE A 159 -16.69 9.29 -24.74
N PHE A 160 -15.40 8.96 -24.83
CA PHE A 160 -14.65 8.98 -26.09
C PHE A 160 -14.50 7.59 -26.73
N ASN A 161 -15.26 6.58 -26.28
CA ASN A 161 -15.20 5.20 -26.80
C ASN A 161 -13.78 4.59 -26.82
N GLY A 162 -12.96 4.92 -25.84
CA GLY A 162 -11.58 4.47 -25.70
C GLY A 162 -10.57 5.21 -26.57
N ASP A 163 -10.97 6.28 -27.26
CA ASP A 163 -10.09 7.08 -28.12
C ASP A 163 -9.28 8.08 -27.29
N GLU A 164 -8.10 7.65 -26.84
CA GLU A 164 -7.22 8.48 -26.01
C GLU A 164 -6.75 9.75 -26.72
N GLU A 165 -6.54 9.73 -28.05
CA GLU A 165 -6.10 10.90 -28.81
C GLU A 165 -7.14 12.02 -28.73
N LYS A 166 -8.43 11.70 -28.91
CA LYS A 166 -9.52 12.68 -28.76
C LYS A 166 -9.65 13.23 -27.34
N ILE A 167 -9.38 12.39 -26.33
CA ILE A 167 -9.36 12.87 -24.94
C ILE A 167 -8.28 13.94 -24.79
N PHE A 168 -7.07 13.67 -25.29
CA PHE A 168 -5.98 14.64 -25.26
C PHE A 168 -6.26 15.91 -26.06
N GLU A 169 -6.84 15.80 -27.26
CA GLU A 169 -7.28 16.96 -28.05
C GLU A 169 -8.26 17.83 -27.27
N MET A 170 -9.28 17.22 -26.65
CA MET A 170 -10.23 17.94 -25.81
C MET A 170 -9.53 18.63 -24.63
N LEU A 171 -8.62 17.94 -23.93
CA LEU A 171 -7.87 18.54 -22.81
C LEU A 171 -7.02 19.74 -23.26
N ARG A 172 -6.44 19.69 -24.46
CA ARG A 172 -5.70 20.82 -25.08
C ARG A 172 -6.62 21.99 -25.40
N GLU A 173 -7.72 21.73 -26.10
CA GLU A 173 -8.69 22.75 -26.50
C GLU A 173 -9.29 23.48 -25.29
N GLN A 174 -9.55 22.72 -24.22
CA GLN A 174 -10.07 23.25 -22.95
C GLN A 174 -8.98 23.84 -22.04
N LYS A 175 -7.70 23.78 -22.42
CA LYS A 175 -6.56 24.27 -21.63
C LYS A 175 -6.46 23.65 -20.23
N LEU A 176 -6.70 22.35 -20.15
CA LEU A 176 -6.67 21.57 -18.91
C LEU A 176 -5.33 20.85 -18.67
N LEU A 177 -4.38 20.96 -19.60
CA LEU A 177 -3.04 20.42 -19.45
C LEU A 177 -2.11 21.43 -18.77
N ASP A 178 -1.28 20.94 -17.85
CA ASP A 178 -0.23 21.75 -17.25
C ASP A 178 0.84 22.13 -18.28
N LEU A 179 1.35 23.34 -18.14
CA LEU A 179 2.39 23.90 -19.02
C LEU A 179 3.69 24.07 -18.24
N HIS A 180 4.78 23.51 -18.78
CA HIS A 180 6.13 23.76 -18.31
C HIS A 180 6.90 24.54 -19.39
N GLU A 181 7.39 25.73 -19.05
CA GLU A 181 8.10 26.63 -19.99
C GLU A 181 7.32 26.90 -21.29
N GLY A 182 5.98 26.97 -21.21
CA GLY A 182 5.12 27.24 -22.36
C GLY A 182 4.90 26.04 -23.29
N LYS A 183 5.37 24.84 -22.91
CA LYS A 183 5.06 23.57 -23.57
C LYS A 183 4.17 22.73 -22.67
N GLU A 184 3.38 21.84 -23.27
CA GLU A 184 2.68 20.80 -22.52
C GLU A 184 3.71 20.04 -21.68
N ALA A 185 3.47 19.99 -20.38
CA ALA A 185 4.31 19.22 -19.47
C ALA A 185 4.14 17.72 -19.77
N ASP A 186 5.24 16.97 -19.75
CA ASP A 186 5.14 15.52 -19.77
C ASP A 186 4.37 15.05 -18.52
N ARG A 187 3.66 13.92 -18.65
CA ARG A 187 3.10 13.24 -17.49
C ARG A 187 4.25 12.86 -16.55
N CYS A 188 4.28 13.45 -15.35
CA CYS A 188 5.12 12.98 -14.25
C CYS A 188 4.78 11.52 -13.88
#